data_AF-A0A931ZFV3-F1
#
_entry.id   AF-A0A931ZFV3-F1
#
_cell.length_a   1.000
_cell.length_b   1.000
_cell.length_c   1.000
_cell.angle_alpha   90.00
_cell.angle_beta   90.00
_cell.angle_gamma   90.00
#
_symmetry.space_group_name_H-M   'P 1'
#
loop_
_entity.id
_entity.type
_entity.pdbx_description
1 polymer ?
#
loop_
_entity_poly.entity_id
_entity_poly.type
_entity_poly.pdbx_seq_one_letter_code
_entity_poly.pdbx_strand_id
1 'polypeptide(L)' 'MTVSACQKWGGEFCTPQYEYLSGGVADPEGTPHDPAKIAASHGVGMSAVGARRLAEIGKSYLEILKYYYKGIEIGKAY' A
#
# COMPACT_ATOMS: atom_id res chain seq x y z
N MET A 1 6.02 -5.90 9.59
CA MET A 1 5.41 -7.08 8.95
C MET A 1 4.35 -6.55 8.00
N THR A 2 4.38 -6.96 6.73
CA THR A 2 3.46 -6.51 5.69
C THR A 2 2.57 -7.68 5.33
N VAL A 3 1.26 -7.46 5.26
CA VAL A 3 0.27 -8.53 5.15
C VAL A 3 -0.85 -8.10 4.22
N SER A 4 -1.51 -9.07 3.58
CA SER A 4 -2.70 -8.76 2.78
C SER A 4 -3.88 -8.37 3.67
N ALA A 5 -4.88 -7.69 3.10
CA ALA A 5 -6.12 -7.38 3.82
C ALA A 5 -6.82 -8.66 4.32
N CYS A 6 -6.88 -9.71 3.48
CA CYS A 6 -7.45 -11.01 3.85
C CYS A 6 -6.71 -11.64 5.05
N GLN A 7 -5.37 -11.59 5.07
CA GLN A 7 -4.61 -12.13 6.20
C GLN A 7 -4.82 -11.32 7.48
N LYS A 8 -4.99 -10.00 7.37
CA LYS A 8 -5.11 -9.12 8.52
C LYS A 8 -6.51 -9.12 9.15
N TRP A 9 -7.55 -9.14 8.32
CA TRP A 9 -8.94 -8.92 8.74
C TRP A 9 -9.90 -10.05 8.34
N GLY A 10 -9.55 -10.92 7.41
CA GLY A 10 -10.42 -12.01 6.95
C GLY A 10 -11.71 -11.54 6.26
N GLY A 11 -12.69 -12.43 6.16
CA GLY A 11 -14.05 -12.09 5.71
C GLY A 11 -14.13 -11.55 4.29
N GLU A 12 -14.80 -10.41 4.11
CA GLU A 12 -15.00 -9.77 2.81
C GLU A 12 -13.67 -9.42 2.10
N PHE A 13 -12.60 -9.16 2.87
CA PHE A 13 -11.27 -8.85 2.35
C PHE A 13 -10.58 -10.04 1.67
N CYS A 14 -11.14 -11.24 1.77
CA CYS A 14 -10.69 -12.43 1.05
C CYS A 14 -11.41 -12.63 -0.29
N THR A 15 -12.34 -11.75 -0.66
CA THR A 15 -13.06 -11.81 -1.93
C THR A 15 -12.30 -11.08 -3.05
N PRO A 16 -12.55 -11.41 -4.34
CA PRO A 16 -11.90 -10.74 -5.47
C PRO A 16 -12.10 -9.22 -5.50
N GLN A 17 -13.15 -8.70 -4.85
CA GLN A 17 -13.42 -7.26 -4.78
C GLN A 17 -12.30 -6.48 -4.08
N TYR A 18 -11.52 -7.12 -3.21
CA TYR A 18 -10.41 -6.50 -2.47
C TYR A 18 -9.03 -6.98 -2.93
N GLU A 19 -8.94 -7.58 -4.13
CA GLU A 19 -7.68 -8.10 -4.67
C GLU A 19 -6.58 -7.03 -4.77
N TYR A 20 -6.95 -5.76 -4.96
CA TYR A 20 -6.01 -4.63 -4.97
C TYR A 20 -5.28 -4.40 -3.63
N LEU A 21 -5.73 -5.02 -2.54
CA LEU A 21 -5.08 -5.02 -1.21
C LEU A 21 -4.35 -6.34 -0.88
N SER A 22 -4.15 -7.21 -1.88
CA SER A 22 -3.51 -8.51 -1.69
C SER A 22 -1.99 -8.42 -1.48
N GLY A 23 -1.34 -7.36 -1.97
CA GLY A 23 0.13 -7.25 -2.03
C GLY A 23 0.83 -6.77 -0.74
N GLY A 24 0.09 -6.46 0.32
CA GLY A 24 0.65 -5.82 1.52
C GLY A 24 1.30 -4.46 1.23
N VAL A 25 2.11 -3.98 2.18
CA VAL A 25 2.92 -2.75 2.02
C VAL A 25 4.27 -3.12 1.39
N ALA A 26 4.56 -2.63 0.19
CA ALA A 26 5.82 -2.88 -0.50
C ALA A 26 6.68 -1.61 -0.51
N ASP A 27 7.26 -1.19 0.63
CA ASP A 27 8.10 0.02 0.64
C ASP A 27 9.32 -0.11 -0.29
N PRO A 28 9.72 0.96 -1.02
CA PRO A 28 10.94 0.92 -1.82
C PRO A 28 12.18 0.80 -0.93
N GLU A 29 13.25 0.26 -1.50
CA GLU A 29 14.49 0.03 -0.77
C GLU A 29 15.05 1.31 -0.13
N GLY A 30 15.57 1.18 1.09
CA GLY A 30 16.12 2.31 1.85
C GLY A 30 15.09 3.26 2.45
N THR A 31 13.80 2.91 2.45
CA THR A 31 12.77 3.70 3.14
C THR A 31 13.00 3.67 4.65
N PRO A 32 13.21 4.82 5.32
CA PRO A 32 13.50 4.85 6.75
C PRO A 32 12.21 4.77 7.56
N HIS A 33 12.06 3.72 8.36
CA HIS A 33 10.89 3.52 9.20
C HIS A 33 11.19 3.66 10.69
N ASP A 34 10.21 4.23 11.40
CA ASP A 34 10.18 4.22 12.86
C ASP A 34 9.56 2.89 13.35
N PRO A 35 10.28 2.06 14.12
CA PRO A 35 9.76 0.79 14.62
C PRO A 35 8.46 0.90 15.41
N ALA A 36 8.26 1.97 16.18
CA ALA A 36 7.04 2.18 16.95
C ALA A 36 5.83 2.42 16.04
N LYS A 37 6.04 3.15 14.93
CA LYS A 37 5.00 3.38 13.92
C LYS A 37 4.68 2.13 13.13
N ILE A 38 5.69 1.30 12.83
CA ILE A 38 5.46 -0.02 12.21
C ILE A 38 4.58 -0.88 13.11
N ALA A 39 4.89 -0.94 14.41
CA ALA A 39 4.13 -1.75 15.37
C ALA A 39 2.66 -1.30 15.50
N ALA A 40 2.39 0.00 15.42
CA ALA A 40 1.04 0.56 15.46
C ALA A 40 0.28 0.45 14.12
N SER A 41 0.95 0.08 13.03
CA SER A 41 0.35 0.02 11.70
C SER A 41 -0.30 -1.35 11.41
N HIS A 42 -1.35 -1.36 10.59
CA HIS A 42 -1.98 -2.62 10.16
C HIS A 42 -1.17 -3.37 9.09
N GLY A 43 -0.30 -2.67 8.33
CA GLY A 43 0.63 -3.27 7.37
C GLY A 43 -0.02 -3.70 6.04
N VAL A 44 -1.11 -3.06 5.63
CA VAL A 44 -1.89 -3.36 4.42
C VAL A 44 -1.94 -2.13 3.51
N GLY A 45 -1.79 -2.30 2.20
CA GLY A 45 -1.97 -1.23 1.22
C GLY A 45 -0.78 -0.27 1.12
N MET A 46 -1.03 1.03 1.19
CA MET A 46 -0.01 2.06 0.99
C MET A 46 0.70 2.48 2.28
N SER A 47 2.03 2.53 2.23
CA SER A 47 2.85 3.20 3.25
C SER A 47 3.05 4.66 2.89
N ALA A 48 2.74 5.55 3.83
CA ALA A 48 2.95 6.98 3.66
C ALA A 48 4.44 7.34 3.54
N VAL A 49 5.32 6.63 4.26
CA VAL A 49 6.76 6.89 4.21
C VAL A 49 7.35 6.42 2.88
N GLY A 50 6.95 5.25 2.40
CA GLY A 50 7.38 4.77 1.09
C GLY A 50 6.78 5.58 -0.05
N ALA A 51 5.53 6.03 0.06
CA ALA A 51 4.94 6.97 -0.90
C ALA A 51 5.75 8.27 -1.01
N ARG A 52 6.17 8.83 0.14
CA ARG A 52 7.09 9.98 0.16
C ARG A 52 8.41 9.65 -0.53
N ARG A 53 9.00 8.48 -0.25
CA ARG A 53 10.25 8.06 -0.87
C ARG A 53 10.13 7.89 -2.38
N LEU A 54 9.04 7.30 -2.86
CA LEU A 54 8.74 7.19 -4.29
C LEU A 54 8.63 8.58 -4.94
N ALA A 55 7.97 9.53 -4.28
CA ALA A 55 7.89 10.90 -4.77
C ALA A 55 9.27 11.58 -4.83
N GLU A 56 10.13 11.39 -3.81
CA GLU A 56 11.50 11.92 -3.78
C GLU A 56 12.37 11.39 -4.94
N ILE A 57 12.13 10.17 -5.41
CA ILE A 57 12.82 9.59 -6.58
C ILE A 57 12.11 9.90 -7.91
N GLY A 58 11.16 10.84 -7.92
CA GLY A 58 10.52 11.36 -9.12
C GLY A 58 9.26 10.62 -9.59
N LYS A 59 8.69 9.71 -8.79
CA LYS A 59 7.43 9.05 -9.14
C LYS A 59 6.24 9.98 -8.98
N SER A 60 5.36 9.96 -9.98
CA SER A 60 4.08 10.65 -9.93
C SER A 60 3.09 9.99 -8.96
N TYR A 61 2.05 10.71 -8.54
CA TYR A 61 1.00 10.14 -7.70
C TYR A 61 0.31 8.93 -8.35
N LEU A 62 0.16 8.94 -9.68
CA LEU A 62 -0.42 7.83 -10.45
C LEU A 62 0.44 6.57 -10.33
N GLU A 63 1.76 6.72 -10.48
CA GLU A 63 2.70 5.61 -10.33
C GLU A 63 2.71 5.09 -8.89
N ILE A 64 2.65 5.98 -7.89
CA ILE A 64 2.62 5.59 -6.47
C ILE A 64 1.35 4.79 -6.15
N LEU A 65 0.18 5.24 -6.60
CA LEU A 65 -1.08 4.54 -6.36
C LEU A 65 -1.08 3.16 -7.02
N LYS A 66 -0.65 3.07 -8.29
CA LYS A 66 -0.55 1.79 -9.02
C LYS A 66 0.54 0.87 -8.46
N TYR A 67 1.53 1.43 -7.77
CA TYR A 67 2.57 0.65 -7.13
C TYR A 67 2.02 -0.11 -5.91
N TYR A 68 1.25 0.56 -5.05
CA TYR A 68 0.66 -0.08 -3.85
C TYR A 68 -0.62 -0.85 -4.11
N TYR A 69 -1.47 -0.35 -5.01
CA TYR A 69 -2.77 -0.95 -5.30
C TYR A 69 -2.74 -1.57 -6.69
N LYS A 70 -2.61 -2.89 -6.75
CA LYS A 70 -2.48 -3.60 -8.03
C LYS A 70 -3.83 -3.66 -8.75
N GLY A 71 -3.80 -3.47 -10.06
CA GLY A 71 -5.00 -3.59 -10.91
C GLY A 71 -6.00 -2.45 -10.79
N ILE A 72 -5.70 -1.35 -10.07
CA ILE A 72 -6.62 -0.22 -9.96
C ILE A 72 -6.67 0.62 -11.24
N GLU A 73 -7.84 1.21 -11.47
CA GLU A 73 -8.04 2.30 -12.41
C GLU A 73 -8.25 3.63 -11.66
N ILE A 74 -7.85 4.73 -12.28
CA ILE A 74 -7.96 6.07 -11.69
C ILE A 74 -8.82 6.91 -12.62
N GLY A 75 -9.95 7.39 -12.10
CA GLY A 75 -10.91 8.21 -12.82
C GLY A 75 -11.25 9.48 -12.05
N LYS A 76 -11.81 10.45 -12.76
CA LYS A 76 -12.43 11.62 -12.13
C LYS A 76 -13.85 11.25 -11.70
N ALA A 77 -14.19 11.56 -10.46
CA ALA A 77 -15.54 11.34 -9.94
C ALA A 77 -16.52 12.46 -10.33
N TYR A 78 -16.00 13.62 -10.76
CA TYR A 78 -16.75 14.81 -11.16
C TYR A 78 -15.98 15.62 -12.22
#